data_AF-A0A923TMV0-F1
#
_entry.id   AF-A0A923TMV0-F1
#
_cell.length_a   1.000
_cell.length_b   1.000
_cell.length_c   1.000
_cell.angle_alpha   90.00
_cell.angle_beta   90.00
_cell.angle_gamma   90.00
#
_symmetry.space_group_name_H-M   'P 1'
#
loop_
_entity.id
_entity.type
_entity.pdbx_description
1 polymer ?
#
loop_
_entity_poly.entity_id
_entity_poly.type
_entity_poly.pdbx_seq_one_letter_code
_entity_poly.pdbx_strand_id
1 'polypeptide(L)'
;MRTTTLAAVVGAVLLWMPGPAYALTLPSPAEQRAQDLTLLREVGARADRVLVSNVPGPVVNNETVVIGLSETGAPARVLMEQRLSLTGAGDYNVRERGPARASEALGDEPPPVTKFGAVVWQGFSPGARELAARLTLDPAIEAARLPLEVTVSGSPLSPGGLVPAAGQVVLRLTNRTAQPATLPTAADADAVAVARALDVARTAAQAPAGPRLPAVGSGLPTAVPTTGDAQVAGQSGVPLRVTGMVRLVDGAAGTVSGPATTAVPGGAEVAGTLPPGASAELVVDVTGPGRLDLDLTVLPALDPRSLVPPDGAASWAAWAAAGPDRADRRAALDLLVATAATGARATSSSPYLGADLPGTGTTRFEYAFAALERAPAVTAPLQPRPVPIALAGVALLALGGGAVRLWQRS
;
A
#
# COMPACT_ATOMS: atom_id res chain seq x y z
N MET A 1 -5.43 -44.93 77.05
CA MET A 1 -5.08 -43.54 76.72
C MET A 1 -5.23 -43.38 75.21
N ARG A 2 -6.26 -42.68 74.74
CA ARG A 2 -6.47 -42.33 73.32
C ARG A 2 -6.31 -40.82 73.21
N THR A 3 -5.27 -40.38 72.53
CA THR A 3 -4.99 -38.98 72.21
C THR A 3 -5.68 -38.64 70.89
N THR A 4 -6.50 -37.59 70.92
CA THR A 4 -7.27 -37.08 69.78
C THR A 4 -6.58 -35.82 69.29
N THR A 5 -6.09 -35.83 68.04
CA THR A 5 -5.38 -34.70 67.43
C THR A 5 -6.36 -33.88 66.59
N LEU A 6 -6.68 -32.66 67.01
CA LEU A 6 -7.41 -31.67 66.22
C LEU A 6 -6.46 -31.03 65.19
N ALA A 7 -6.76 -31.14 63.91
CA ALA A 7 -6.11 -30.39 62.85
C ALA A 7 -6.92 -29.12 62.55
N ALA A 8 -6.30 -27.95 62.74
CA ALA A 8 -6.87 -26.65 62.38
C ALA A 8 -6.62 -26.37 60.89
N VAL A 9 -7.69 -26.24 60.11
CA VAL A 9 -7.65 -25.78 58.71
C VAL A 9 -7.70 -24.26 58.71
N VAL A 10 -6.58 -23.61 58.38
CA VAL A 10 -6.51 -22.17 58.15
C VAL A 10 -6.84 -21.92 56.67
N GLY A 11 -8.05 -21.43 56.40
CA GLY A 11 -8.47 -20.98 55.07
C GLY A 11 -7.86 -19.62 54.75
N ALA A 12 -6.91 -19.58 53.81
CA ALA A 12 -6.41 -18.33 53.26
C ALA A 12 -7.42 -17.78 52.23
N VAL A 13 -8.18 -16.76 52.62
CA VAL A 13 -8.99 -15.95 51.69
C VAL A 13 -8.04 -15.04 50.92
N LEU A 14 -7.67 -15.46 49.70
CA LEU A 14 -7.01 -14.60 48.72
C LEU A 14 -8.02 -13.56 48.21
N LEU A 15 -8.01 -12.37 48.82
CA LEU A 15 -8.72 -11.21 48.31
C LEU A 15 -8.11 -10.81 46.97
N TRP A 16 -8.77 -11.18 45.87
CA TRP A 16 -8.49 -10.66 44.53
C TRP A 16 -8.84 -9.18 44.52
N MET A 17 -7.85 -8.31 44.74
CA MET A 17 -8.03 -6.89 44.46
C MET A 17 -8.02 -6.69 42.94
N PRO A 18 -9.06 -6.09 42.35
CA PRO A 18 -9.03 -5.74 40.93
C PRO A 18 -7.87 -4.76 40.73
N GLY A 19 -6.92 -5.13 39.87
CA GLY A 19 -5.88 -4.21 39.42
C GLY A 19 -6.51 -3.00 38.73
N PRO A 20 -5.79 -1.86 38.63
CA PRO A 20 -6.31 -0.70 37.92
C PRO A 20 -6.70 -1.09 36.50
N ALA A 21 -7.87 -0.63 36.05
CA ALA A 21 -8.30 -0.78 34.67
C ALA A 21 -7.32 -0.03 33.78
N TYR A 22 -6.54 -0.77 32.99
CA TYR A 22 -5.66 -0.20 31.99
C TYR A 22 -6.43 -0.06 30.66
N ALA A 23 -5.92 0.79 29.78
CA ALA A 23 -6.45 0.93 28.45
C ALA A 23 -5.35 0.57 27.45
N LEU A 24 -5.57 -0.50 26.68
CA LEU A 24 -4.65 -0.91 25.62
C LEU A 24 -4.78 0.06 24.45
N THR A 25 -3.72 0.82 24.16
CA THR A 25 -3.65 1.67 22.97
C THR A 25 -3.61 0.81 21.72
N LEU A 26 -4.49 1.10 20.76
CA LEU A 26 -4.52 0.40 19.47
C LEU A 26 -3.45 0.98 18.52
N PRO A 27 -2.86 0.14 17.64
CA PRO A 27 -1.90 0.61 16.63
C PRO A 27 -2.48 1.73 15.77
N SER A 28 -1.80 2.86 15.72
CA SER A 28 -2.27 4.06 15.04
C SER A 28 -1.49 4.41 13.77
N PRO A 29 -2.12 5.08 12.79
CA PRO A 29 -1.40 5.67 11.64
C PRO A 29 -0.21 6.55 12.04
N ALA A 30 -0.33 7.27 13.15
CA ALA A 30 0.73 8.16 13.64
C ALA A 30 1.97 7.39 14.12
N GLU A 31 1.78 6.29 14.84
CA GLU A 31 2.87 5.41 15.28
C GLU A 31 3.52 4.70 14.09
N GLN A 32 2.71 4.17 13.16
CA GLN A 32 3.23 3.55 11.92
C GLN A 32 4.08 4.56 11.14
N ARG A 33 3.62 5.81 11.01
CA ARG A 33 4.40 6.88 10.37
C ARG A 33 5.72 7.12 11.09
N ALA A 34 5.72 7.19 12.42
CA ALA A 34 6.94 7.38 13.19
C ALA A 34 7.96 6.25 12.97
N GLN A 35 7.49 5.01 12.85
CA GLN A 35 8.33 3.85 12.51
C GLN A 35 8.90 3.99 11.10
N ASP A 36 8.06 4.27 10.09
CA ASP A 36 8.50 4.44 8.70
C ASP A 36 9.53 5.56 8.56
N LEU A 37 9.32 6.68 9.26
CA LEU A 37 10.26 7.81 9.29
C LEU A 37 11.59 7.46 9.96
N THR A 38 11.57 6.63 10.99
CA THR A 38 12.79 6.14 11.65
C THR A 38 13.60 5.28 10.69
N LEU A 39 12.96 4.34 10.01
CA LEU A 39 13.58 3.50 8.98
C LEU A 39 14.15 4.35 7.84
N LEU A 40 13.40 5.34 7.36
CA LEU A 40 13.86 6.26 6.31
C LEU A 40 15.12 7.04 6.75
N ARG A 41 15.19 7.49 8.00
CA ARG A 41 16.38 8.18 8.52
C ARG A 41 17.59 7.25 8.61
N GLU A 42 17.40 6.00 9.04
CA GLU A 42 18.46 5.00 9.13
C GLU A 42 19.09 4.68 7.76
N VAL A 43 18.30 4.71 6.69
CA VAL A 43 18.81 4.54 5.30
C VAL A 43 19.31 5.84 4.66
N GLY A 44 19.47 6.91 5.44
CA GLY A 44 20.01 8.19 4.97
C GLY A 44 19.05 9.01 4.11
N ALA A 45 17.73 8.81 4.24
CA ALA A 45 16.76 9.66 3.56
C ALA A 45 16.91 11.12 4.04
N ARG A 46 16.84 12.05 3.09
CA ARG A 46 16.96 13.48 3.37
C ARG A 46 15.79 13.96 4.26
N ALA A 47 16.09 14.86 5.20
CA ALA A 47 15.11 15.38 6.16
C ALA A 47 13.95 16.16 5.52
N ASP A 48 14.14 16.72 4.33
CA ASP A 48 13.10 17.41 3.56
C ASP A 48 12.00 16.46 3.05
N ARG A 49 12.30 15.16 2.90
CA ARG A 49 11.32 14.12 2.54
C ARG A 49 10.42 13.68 3.69
N VAL A 50 10.65 14.23 4.89
CA VAL A 50 9.95 13.89 6.13
C VAL A 50 8.94 14.98 6.54
N LEU A 51 8.84 16.06 5.76
CA LEU A 51 7.96 17.16 6.12
C LEU A 51 6.49 16.80 5.91
N VAL A 52 5.69 17.06 6.94
CA VAL A 52 4.24 16.78 6.96
C VAL A 52 3.50 17.82 6.12
N SER A 53 2.40 17.41 5.50
CA SER A 53 1.44 18.31 4.87
C SER A 53 0.73 19.17 5.91
N ASN A 54 0.38 20.40 5.54
CA ASN A 54 -0.44 21.30 6.34
C ASN A 54 -1.65 21.75 5.52
N VAL A 55 -2.85 21.58 6.06
CA VAL A 55 -4.10 21.91 5.36
C VAL A 55 -5.08 22.58 6.33
N PRO A 56 -5.92 23.50 5.85
CA PRO A 56 -6.83 24.28 6.71
C PRO A 56 -8.03 23.47 7.22
N GLY A 57 -8.22 22.23 6.75
CA GLY A 57 -9.32 21.36 7.16
C GLY A 57 -9.24 19.97 6.51
N PRO A 58 -10.33 19.19 6.58
CA PRO A 58 -10.39 17.85 6.02
C PRO A 58 -10.12 17.82 4.51
N VAL A 59 -9.51 16.72 4.08
CA VAL A 59 -9.19 16.42 2.68
C VAL A 59 -9.82 15.11 2.26
N VAL A 60 -10.51 15.12 1.12
CA VAL A 60 -10.86 13.89 0.41
C VAL A 60 -9.79 13.67 -0.65
N ASN A 61 -9.09 12.53 -0.59
CA ASN A 61 -8.02 12.20 -1.53
C ASN A 61 -8.34 10.92 -2.32
N ASN A 62 -8.58 11.08 -3.62
CA ASN A 62 -8.81 9.96 -4.53
C ASN A 62 -7.62 9.80 -5.48
N GLU A 63 -6.99 8.63 -5.39
CA GLU A 63 -5.80 8.25 -6.16
C GLU A 63 -6.14 7.06 -7.07
N THR A 64 -5.79 7.16 -8.34
CA THR A 64 -5.76 6.03 -9.28
C THR A 64 -4.35 5.91 -9.82
N VAL A 65 -3.67 4.82 -9.47
CA VAL A 65 -2.31 4.51 -9.92
C VAL A 65 -2.41 3.51 -11.06
N VAL A 66 -1.99 3.88 -12.26
CA VAL A 66 -1.96 3.00 -13.43
C VAL A 66 -0.54 2.48 -13.63
N ILE A 67 -0.40 1.16 -13.59
CA ILE A 67 0.86 0.44 -13.69
C ILE A 67 0.88 -0.32 -15.02
N GLY A 68 1.75 0.12 -15.91
CA GLY A 68 2.11 -0.59 -17.11
C GLY A 68 3.21 -1.61 -16.82
N LEU A 69 2.96 -2.89 -17.06
CA LEU A 69 3.88 -3.99 -16.83
C LEU A 69 4.71 -4.33 -18.08
N SER A 70 5.97 -4.69 -17.88
CA SER A 70 6.82 -5.28 -18.91
C SER A 70 6.47 -6.76 -19.15
N GLU A 71 7.15 -7.38 -20.11
CA GLU A 71 7.10 -8.82 -20.40
C GLU A 71 7.47 -9.72 -19.21
N THR A 72 8.18 -9.20 -18.19
CA THR A 72 8.53 -9.94 -16.96
C THR A 72 7.56 -9.69 -15.81
N GLY A 73 6.60 -8.77 -15.98
CA GLY A 73 5.72 -8.29 -14.91
C GLY A 73 6.32 -7.16 -14.07
N ALA A 74 7.55 -6.71 -14.37
CA ALA A 74 8.10 -5.53 -13.69
C ALA A 74 7.39 -4.25 -14.15
N PRO A 75 7.23 -3.23 -13.28
CA PRO A 75 6.68 -1.94 -13.70
C PRO A 75 7.56 -1.27 -14.76
N ALA A 76 7.02 -1.08 -15.95
CA ALA A 76 7.64 -0.33 -17.05
C ALA A 76 7.16 1.13 -17.08
N ARG A 77 5.95 1.39 -16.58
CA ARG A 77 5.34 2.72 -16.51
C ARG A 77 4.47 2.82 -15.26
N VAL A 78 4.55 3.94 -14.56
CA VAL A 78 3.68 4.23 -13.42
C VAL A 78 3.13 5.64 -13.56
N LEU A 79 1.83 5.74 -13.73
CA LEU A 79 1.10 7.01 -13.70
C LEU A 79 0.26 7.06 -12.44
N MET A 80 0.08 8.25 -11.87
CA MET A 80 -0.94 8.49 -10.88
C MET A 80 -1.85 9.61 -11.35
N GLU A 81 -3.16 9.39 -11.31
CA GLU A 81 -4.14 10.46 -11.27
C GLU A 81 -4.57 10.70 -9.83
N GLN A 82 -4.53 11.94 -9.40
CA GLN A 82 -4.89 12.32 -8.04
C GLN A 82 -5.87 13.47 -8.07
N ARG A 83 -6.85 13.40 -7.17
CA ARG A 83 -7.86 14.44 -6.94
C ARG A 83 -8.01 14.68 -5.44
N LEU A 84 -7.83 15.93 -5.02
CA LEU A 84 -7.91 16.39 -3.65
C LEU A 84 -9.03 17.42 -3.51
N SER A 85 -10.01 17.12 -2.66
CA SER A 85 -11.03 18.08 -2.26
C SER A 85 -10.66 18.61 -0.88
N LEU A 86 -10.15 19.84 -0.84
CA LEU A 86 -9.79 20.55 0.39
C LEU A 86 -11.03 21.30 0.91
N THR A 87 -11.25 21.25 2.22
CA THR A 87 -12.24 22.09 2.91
C THR A 87 -11.57 22.91 4.01
N GLY A 88 -12.15 24.06 4.33
CA GLY A 88 -11.58 25.04 5.24
C GLY A 88 -10.89 26.20 4.51
N ALA A 89 -10.93 27.38 5.14
CA ALA A 89 -10.27 28.57 4.65
C ALA A 89 -8.89 28.71 5.27
N GLY A 90 -7.87 29.01 4.46
CA GLY A 90 -6.49 29.19 4.92
C GLY A 90 -5.44 28.68 3.96
N ASP A 91 -4.18 28.88 4.32
CA ASP A 91 -3.04 28.36 3.56
C ASP A 91 -2.99 26.84 3.61
N TYR A 92 -2.59 26.23 2.50
CA TYR A 92 -2.30 24.81 2.41
C TYR A 92 -0.93 24.57 1.79
N ASN A 93 -0.32 23.46 2.22
CA ASN A 93 0.91 22.91 1.72
C ASN A 93 0.78 21.38 1.76
N VAL A 94 0.40 20.80 0.64
CA VAL A 94 0.25 19.35 0.49
C VAL A 94 1.53 18.82 -0.15
N ARG A 95 2.17 17.87 0.53
CA ARG A 95 3.45 17.27 0.14
C ARG A 95 3.29 15.78 -0.05
N GLU A 96 3.71 15.29 -1.20
CA GLU A 96 3.67 13.86 -1.51
C GLU A 96 5.04 13.23 -1.56
N ARG A 97 5.07 11.98 -1.14
CA ARG A 97 6.27 11.16 -1.04
C ARG A 97 6.50 10.40 -2.34
N GLY A 98 6.90 11.06 -3.41
CA GLY A 98 7.17 10.36 -4.67
C GLY A 98 8.05 11.15 -5.63
N PRO A 99 9.09 10.54 -6.23
CA PRO A 99 9.82 11.17 -7.32
C PRO A 99 8.96 11.13 -8.60
N ALA A 100 7.99 12.03 -8.66
CA ALA A 100 7.35 12.37 -9.93
C ALA A 100 8.39 12.99 -10.85
N ARG A 101 8.50 12.44 -12.05
CA ARG A 101 9.34 12.94 -13.15
C ARG A 101 8.65 14.08 -13.90
N ALA A 102 7.32 14.06 -13.92
CA ALA A 102 6.49 15.09 -14.53
C ALA A 102 5.15 15.20 -13.81
N SER A 103 4.51 16.35 -13.95
CA SER A 103 3.17 16.63 -13.46
C SER A 103 2.38 17.40 -14.52
N GLU A 104 1.11 17.07 -14.65
CA GLU A 104 0.15 17.70 -15.56
C GLU A 104 -1.12 18.03 -14.77
N ALA A 105 -1.72 19.18 -15.01
CA ALA A 105 -2.97 19.54 -14.35
C ALA A 105 -4.14 18.71 -14.92
N LEU A 106 -5.06 18.30 -14.05
CA LEU A 106 -6.33 17.66 -14.40
C LEU A 106 -7.51 18.58 -14.03
N GLY A 107 -7.44 19.84 -14.45
CA GLY A 107 -8.44 20.87 -14.15
C GLY A 107 -7.89 22.27 -14.36
N ASP A 108 -8.56 23.26 -13.76
CA ASP A 108 -8.19 24.68 -13.89
C ASP A 108 -7.09 25.12 -12.92
N GLU A 109 -6.72 24.26 -11.97
CA GLU A 109 -5.66 24.51 -11.01
C GLU A 109 -4.28 24.17 -11.60
N PRO A 110 -3.23 24.94 -11.25
CA PRO A 110 -1.89 24.66 -11.73
C PRO A 110 -1.39 23.31 -11.18
N PRO A 111 -0.60 22.55 -11.96
CA PRO A 111 -0.07 21.29 -11.48
C PRO A 111 0.88 21.52 -10.29
N PRO A 112 1.09 20.50 -9.45
CA PRO A 112 2.02 20.60 -8.35
C PRO A 112 3.46 20.72 -8.85
N VAL A 113 4.28 21.42 -8.07
CA VAL A 113 5.70 21.55 -8.38
C VAL A 113 6.41 20.24 -8.01
N THR A 114 7.15 19.69 -8.96
CA THR A 114 8.05 18.55 -8.73
C THR A 114 9.44 19.07 -8.37
N LYS A 115 9.80 19.07 -7.07
CA LYS A 115 11.11 19.55 -6.60
C LYS A 115 11.74 18.54 -5.66
N PHE A 116 13.01 18.18 -5.91
CA PHE A 116 13.79 17.24 -5.10
C PHE A 116 13.18 15.84 -4.91
N GLY A 117 12.32 15.42 -5.84
CA GLY A 117 11.60 14.14 -5.76
C GLY A 117 10.45 14.16 -4.74
N ALA A 118 9.88 15.33 -4.49
CA ALA A 118 8.60 15.53 -3.85
C ALA A 118 7.66 16.29 -4.79
N VAL A 119 6.36 16.02 -4.65
CA VAL A 119 5.29 16.72 -5.35
C VAL A 119 4.66 17.65 -4.33
N VAL A 120 4.60 18.94 -4.64
CA VAL A 120 4.14 19.96 -3.69
C VAL A 120 3.05 20.80 -4.31
N TRP A 121 1.88 20.77 -3.68
CA TRP A 121 0.82 21.75 -3.88
C TRP A 121 0.90 22.80 -2.77
N GLN A 122 0.95 24.07 -3.14
CA GLN A 122 0.94 25.15 -2.17
C GLN A 122 0.02 26.28 -2.65
N GLY A 123 -0.76 26.84 -1.74
CA GLY A 123 -1.64 27.96 -2.05
C GLY A 123 -2.54 28.33 -0.87
N PHE A 124 -3.61 29.04 -1.20
CA PHE A 124 -4.65 29.43 -0.26
C PHE A 124 -5.99 28.80 -0.68
N SER A 125 -6.73 28.24 0.26
CA SER A 125 -8.12 27.79 0.05
C SER A 125 -9.08 28.88 0.56
N PRO A 126 -10.02 29.38 -0.26
CA PRO A 126 -11.03 30.36 0.19
C PRO A 126 -12.18 29.73 1.00
N GLY A 127 -12.09 28.44 1.35
CA GLY A 127 -13.12 27.69 2.06
C GLY A 127 -13.29 26.28 1.48
N ALA A 128 -13.13 26.14 0.17
CA ALA A 128 -13.04 24.87 -0.52
C ALA A 128 -12.11 25.00 -1.73
N ARG A 129 -11.41 23.91 -2.10
CA ARG A 129 -10.56 23.87 -3.28
C ARG A 129 -10.43 22.45 -3.83
N GLU A 130 -10.52 22.31 -5.15
CA GLU A 130 -10.30 21.03 -5.84
C GLU A 130 -8.94 21.07 -6.53
N LEU A 131 -8.01 20.20 -6.12
CA LEU A 131 -6.70 20.06 -6.73
C LEU A 131 -6.67 18.75 -7.51
N ALA A 132 -6.21 18.76 -8.75
CA ALA A 132 -6.13 17.53 -9.52
C ALA A 132 -4.93 17.54 -10.46
N ALA A 133 -4.17 16.44 -10.46
CA ALA A 133 -3.03 16.30 -11.34
C ALA A 133 -2.82 14.84 -11.78
N ARG A 134 -2.20 14.70 -12.95
CA ARG A 134 -1.60 13.46 -13.41
C ARG A 134 -0.10 13.55 -13.19
N LEU A 135 0.45 12.58 -12.48
CA LEU A 135 1.87 12.48 -12.19
C LEU A 135 2.45 11.30 -12.96
N THR A 136 3.59 11.54 -13.62
CA THR A 136 4.40 10.48 -14.20
C THR A 136 5.49 10.14 -13.21
N LEU A 137 5.47 8.91 -12.70
CA LEU A 137 6.33 8.45 -11.61
C LEU A 137 7.49 7.63 -12.16
N ASP A 138 8.54 7.45 -11.36
CA ASP A 138 9.70 6.63 -11.72
C ASP A 138 9.40 5.14 -11.47
N PRO A 139 9.28 4.29 -12.51
CA PRO A 139 8.89 2.89 -12.33
C PRO A 139 9.87 2.07 -11.49
N ALA A 140 11.17 2.38 -11.57
CA ALA A 140 12.20 1.65 -10.82
C ALA A 140 12.13 1.94 -9.33
N ILE A 141 11.78 3.18 -8.95
CA ILE A 141 11.60 3.56 -7.55
C ILE A 141 10.25 3.04 -7.03
N GLU A 142 9.20 3.16 -7.83
CA GLU A 142 7.86 2.75 -7.42
C GLU A 142 7.69 1.24 -7.33
N ALA A 143 8.48 0.43 -8.05
CA ALA A 143 8.45 -1.03 -7.94
C ALA A 143 8.62 -1.57 -6.51
N ALA A 144 9.33 -0.84 -5.62
CA ALA A 144 9.48 -1.20 -4.22
C ALA A 144 8.32 -0.75 -3.32
N ARG A 145 7.45 0.14 -3.82
CA ARG A 145 6.35 0.79 -3.08
C ARG A 145 4.97 0.28 -3.47
N LEU A 146 4.84 -0.29 -4.66
CA LEU A 146 3.59 -0.89 -5.12
C LEU A 146 3.17 -2.04 -4.19
N PRO A 147 1.89 -2.10 -3.77
CA PRO A 147 1.44 -3.10 -2.80
C PRO A 147 1.33 -4.50 -3.42
N LEU A 148 1.07 -4.58 -4.73
CA LEU A 148 1.06 -5.83 -5.49
C LEU A 148 2.25 -5.88 -6.44
N GLU A 149 3.00 -6.98 -6.38
CA GLU A 149 3.98 -7.37 -7.38
C GLU A 149 3.36 -8.38 -8.34
N VAL A 150 3.64 -8.21 -9.63
CA VAL A 150 3.29 -9.15 -10.67
C VAL A 150 4.58 -9.69 -11.26
N THR A 151 4.68 -11.00 -11.41
CA THR A 151 5.80 -11.63 -12.12
C THR A 151 5.26 -12.56 -13.20
N VAL A 152 5.93 -12.57 -14.34
CA VAL A 152 5.57 -13.39 -15.50
C VAL A 152 6.67 -14.43 -15.72
N SER A 153 6.27 -15.68 -15.90
CA SER A 153 7.19 -16.79 -16.24
C SER A 153 6.55 -17.77 -17.23
N GLY A 154 7.32 -18.76 -17.69
CA GLY A 154 6.89 -19.70 -18.72
C GLY A 154 7.24 -19.20 -20.12
N SER A 155 6.28 -19.26 -21.03
CA SER A 155 6.41 -18.78 -22.40
C SER A 155 6.72 -17.28 -22.43
N PRO A 156 7.68 -16.83 -23.26
CA PRO A 156 8.09 -15.44 -23.29
C PRO A 156 6.96 -14.55 -23.80
N LEU A 157 6.70 -13.46 -23.09
CA LEU A 157 5.90 -12.35 -23.60
C LEU A 157 6.80 -11.38 -24.35
N SER A 158 6.23 -10.73 -25.36
CA SER A 158 6.76 -9.52 -25.97
C SER A 158 5.99 -8.30 -25.43
N PRO A 159 6.53 -7.08 -25.60
CA PRO A 159 5.89 -5.85 -25.12
C PRO A 159 4.42 -5.74 -25.53
N GLY A 160 3.59 -5.19 -24.65
CA GLY A 160 2.14 -5.15 -24.82
C GLY A 160 1.43 -6.50 -24.61
N GLY A 161 2.09 -7.47 -23.97
CA GLY A 161 1.51 -8.78 -23.69
C GLY A 161 1.45 -9.70 -24.90
N LEU A 162 2.22 -9.45 -25.96
CA LEU A 162 2.21 -10.27 -27.17
C LEU A 162 2.75 -11.67 -26.89
N VAL A 163 2.03 -12.70 -27.33
CA VAL A 163 2.40 -14.11 -27.20
C VAL A 163 2.83 -14.62 -28.58
N PRO A 164 4.11 -14.98 -28.80
CA PRO A 164 4.61 -15.30 -30.14
C PRO A 164 4.23 -16.70 -30.63
N ALA A 165 3.94 -17.63 -29.73
CA ALA A 165 3.63 -19.02 -30.05
C ALA A 165 2.79 -19.66 -28.93
N ALA A 166 2.23 -20.84 -29.22
CA ALA A 166 1.56 -21.65 -28.21
C ALA A 166 2.49 -21.96 -27.03
N GLY A 167 1.91 -22.07 -25.83
CA GLY A 167 2.63 -22.39 -24.61
C GLY A 167 1.91 -21.89 -23.37
N GLN A 168 2.60 -21.91 -22.23
CA GLN A 168 2.00 -21.58 -20.94
C GLN A 168 2.65 -20.33 -20.37
N VAL A 169 1.85 -19.32 -20.04
CA VAL A 169 2.26 -18.12 -19.33
C VAL A 169 1.74 -18.20 -17.90
N VAL A 170 2.61 -18.01 -16.92
CA VAL A 170 2.25 -18.01 -15.50
C VAL A 170 2.40 -16.60 -14.94
N LEU A 171 1.28 -16.01 -14.51
CA LEU A 171 1.22 -14.73 -13.82
C LEU A 171 1.18 -14.99 -12.31
N ARG A 172 2.23 -14.62 -11.58
CA ARG A 172 2.24 -14.70 -10.13
C ARG A 172 2.02 -13.31 -9.52
N LEU A 173 0.96 -13.21 -8.73
CA LEU A 173 0.52 -12.01 -8.01
C LEU A 173 0.95 -12.13 -6.54
N THR A 174 1.77 -11.22 -6.03
CA THR A 174 2.28 -11.26 -4.64
C THR A 174 1.92 -9.99 -3.89
N ASN A 175 1.23 -10.13 -2.75
CA ASN A 175 0.94 -9.02 -1.86
C ASN A 175 2.18 -8.69 -1.00
N ARG A 176 2.80 -7.54 -1.26
CA ARG A 176 4.06 -7.10 -0.61
C ARG A 176 3.86 -6.22 0.62
N THR A 177 2.64 -6.11 1.12
CA THR A 177 2.32 -5.18 2.23
C THR A 177 2.73 -5.69 3.60
N ALA A 178 3.03 -6.99 3.73
CA ALA A 178 3.42 -7.62 4.99
C ALA A 178 4.76 -7.08 5.51
N GLN A 179 4.80 -6.80 6.80
CA GLN A 179 6.01 -6.44 7.53
C GLN A 179 5.99 -7.04 8.95
N PRO A 180 7.16 -7.31 9.55
CA PRO A 180 7.25 -7.60 10.97
C PRO A 180 6.67 -6.45 11.80
N ALA A 181 5.96 -6.77 12.88
CA ALA A 181 5.42 -5.80 13.81
C ALA A 181 5.42 -6.34 15.24
N THR A 182 5.47 -5.43 16.21
CA THR A 182 5.15 -5.74 17.61
C THR A 182 3.75 -5.23 17.88
N LEU A 183 2.83 -6.14 18.19
CA LEU A 183 1.42 -5.82 18.39
C LEU A 183 1.08 -5.81 19.88
N PRO A 184 0.32 -4.82 20.36
CA PRO A 184 -0.20 -4.83 21.72
C PRO A 184 -1.21 -5.97 21.89
N THR A 185 -1.26 -6.59 23.05
CA THR A 185 -2.29 -7.58 23.42
C THR A 185 -2.59 -7.43 24.91
N ALA A 186 -3.60 -8.12 25.40
CA ALA A 186 -3.90 -8.16 26.82
C ALA A 186 -4.46 -9.53 27.22
N ALA A 187 -4.45 -9.80 28.52
CA ALA A 187 -4.97 -11.04 29.06
C ALA A 187 -6.51 -11.10 29.08
N ASP A 188 -7.19 -9.94 29.04
CA ASP A 188 -8.65 -9.80 28.91
C ASP A 188 -9.01 -8.39 28.39
N ALA A 189 -10.22 -8.24 27.84
CA ALA A 189 -10.76 -6.97 27.35
C ALA A 189 -12.28 -6.86 27.59
N ASP A 190 -12.79 -5.62 27.60
CA ASP A 190 -14.23 -5.38 27.61
C ASP A 190 -14.87 -5.83 26.28
N ALA A 191 -15.74 -6.86 26.35
CA ALA A 191 -16.37 -7.46 25.18
C ALA A 191 -17.20 -6.45 24.37
N VAL A 192 -17.91 -5.53 25.03
CA VAL A 192 -18.79 -4.56 24.38
C VAL A 192 -17.98 -3.53 23.58
N ALA A 193 -16.89 -3.02 24.15
CA ALA A 193 -15.98 -2.09 23.49
C ALA A 193 -15.30 -2.73 22.27
N VAL A 194 -14.78 -3.96 22.42
CA VAL A 194 -14.16 -4.72 21.32
C VAL A 194 -15.18 -4.98 20.21
N ALA A 195 -16.36 -5.48 20.57
CA ALA A 195 -17.41 -5.80 19.62
C ALA A 195 -17.86 -4.61 18.77
N ARG A 196 -18.07 -3.45 19.40
CA ARG A 196 -18.45 -2.22 18.68
C ARG A 196 -17.43 -1.85 17.61
N ALA A 197 -16.14 -1.92 17.93
CA ALA A 197 -15.08 -1.60 16.98
C ALA A 197 -14.98 -2.62 15.84
N LEU A 198 -15.16 -3.91 16.13
CA LEU A 198 -15.18 -4.97 15.12
C LEU A 198 -16.41 -4.90 14.19
N ASP A 199 -17.58 -4.48 14.69
CA ASP A 199 -18.75 -4.25 13.84
C ASP A 199 -18.54 -3.08 12.87
N VAL A 200 -17.82 -2.02 13.29
CA VAL A 200 -17.40 -0.93 12.38
C VAL A 200 -16.47 -1.47 11.29
N ALA A 201 -15.46 -2.27 11.67
CA ALA A 201 -14.54 -2.89 10.73
C ALA A 201 -15.24 -3.83 9.74
N ARG A 202 -16.18 -4.65 10.24
CA ARG A 202 -16.97 -5.56 9.41
C ARG A 202 -17.85 -4.81 8.42
N THR A 203 -18.48 -3.72 8.84
CA THR A 203 -19.29 -2.86 7.96
C THR A 203 -18.44 -2.27 6.84
N ALA A 204 -17.23 -1.79 7.16
CA ALA A 204 -16.29 -1.29 6.16
C ALA A 204 -15.83 -2.40 5.18
N ALA A 205 -15.56 -3.61 5.68
CA ALA A 205 -15.17 -4.76 4.86
C ALA A 205 -16.25 -5.19 3.86
N GLN A 206 -17.52 -4.96 4.17
CA GLN A 206 -18.66 -5.25 3.28
C GLN A 206 -18.81 -4.21 2.16
N ALA A 207 -18.18 -3.03 2.26
CA ALA A 207 -18.19 -1.98 1.25
C ALA A 207 -16.76 -1.63 0.75
N PRO A 208 -16.08 -2.54 0.03
CA PRO A 208 -14.65 -2.42 -0.27
C PRO A 208 -14.29 -1.38 -1.35
N ALA A 209 -15.27 -0.86 -2.09
CA ALA A 209 -15.09 0.31 -2.94
C ALA A 209 -15.35 1.63 -2.17
N GLY A 210 -15.64 1.53 -0.88
CA GLY A 210 -15.93 2.65 0.01
C GLY A 210 -14.67 3.39 0.48
N PRO A 211 -14.81 4.30 1.44
CA PRO A 211 -13.70 5.09 1.97
C PRO A 211 -12.59 4.20 2.57
N ARG A 212 -11.42 4.80 2.78
CA ARG A 212 -10.26 4.25 3.51
C ARG A 212 -10.65 3.28 4.64
N LEU A 213 -9.85 2.23 4.78
CA LEU A 213 -9.98 1.27 5.86
C LEU A 213 -10.03 1.97 7.22
N PRO A 214 -10.91 1.52 8.13
CA PRO A 214 -11.04 2.13 9.44
C PRO A 214 -9.71 1.99 10.19
N ALA A 215 -9.32 3.07 10.85
CA ALA A 215 -8.08 3.18 11.59
C ALA A 215 -8.33 3.91 12.91
N VAL A 216 -7.37 3.88 13.82
CA VAL A 216 -7.45 4.62 15.08
C VAL A 216 -7.67 6.11 14.80
N GLY A 217 -8.73 6.67 15.40
CA GLY A 217 -9.14 8.07 15.20
C GLY A 217 -9.99 8.30 13.94
N SER A 218 -10.22 7.26 13.12
CA SER A 218 -11.09 7.27 11.94
C SER A 218 -11.88 5.97 11.87
N GLY A 219 -12.94 5.89 12.68
CA GLY A 219 -13.81 4.71 12.81
C GLY A 219 -13.43 3.76 13.95
N LEU A 220 -12.15 3.61 14.30
CA LEU A 220 -11.71 2.81 15.46
C LEU A 220 -11.37 3.68 16.68
N PRO A 221 -11.59 3.18 17.91
CA PRO A 221 -11.19 3.88 19.13
C PRO A 221 -9.67 3.97 19.25
N THR A 222 -9.17 4.91 20.07
CA THR A 222 -7.74 5.04 20.36
C THR A 222 -7.23 4.00 21.34
N ALA A 223 -8.08 3.58 22.28
CA ALA A 223 -7.75 2.55 23.24
C ALA A 223 -9.00 1.74 23.62
N VAL A 224 -8.77 0.55 24.17
CA VAL A 224 -9.82 -0.36 24.66
C VAL A 224 -9.53 -0.70 26.12
N PRO A 225 -10.53 -0.74 27.02
CA PRO A 225 -10.32 -1.18 28.39
C PRO A 225 -9.86 -2.65 28.45
N THR A 226 -8.76 -2.89 29.15
CA THR A 226 -8.07 -4.20 29.22
C THR A 226 -7.49 -4.50 30.60
N THR A 227 -7.07 -5.75 30.79
CA THR A 227 -6.24 -6.16 31.92
C THR A 227 -5.08 -7.05 31.47
N GLY A 228 -3.92 -6.89 32.11
CA GLY A 228 -2.74 -7.70 31.81
C GLY A 228 -2.14 -7.41 30.43
N ASP A 229 -1.91 -6.14 30.13
CA ASP A 229 -1.33 -5.69 28.87
C ASP A 229 0.05 -6.33 28.63
N ALA A 230 0.30 -6.69 27.38
CA ALA A 230 1.54 -7.27 26.91
C ALA A 230 1.80 -6.87 25.45
N GLN A 231 2.92 -7.33 24.91
CA GLN A 231 3.26 -7.19 23.50
C GLN A 231 3.64 -8.54 22.94
N VAL A 232 3.28 -8.77 21.69
CA VAL A 232 3.61 -9.99 20.95
C VAL A 232 4.26 -9.63 19.62
N ALA A 233 5.29 -10.39 19.24
CA ALA A 233 5.83 -10.33 17.89
C ALA A 233 4.81 -10.91 16.92
N GLY A 234 4.63 -10.25 15.77
CA GLY A 234 3.70 -10.66 14.74
C GLY A 234 4.02 -10.02 13.41
N GLN A 235 3.01 -9.98 12.54
CA GLN A 235 3.09 -9.30 11.24
C GLN A 235 1.92 -8.33 11.11
N SER A 236 2.18 -7.19 10.50
CA SER A 236 1.14 -6.26 10.05
C SER A 236 1.18 -6.16 8.52
N GLY A 237 0.05 -5.87 7.92
CA GLY A 237 -0.07 -5.84 6.47
C GLY A 237 -1.49 -5.51 6.03
N VAL A 238 -1.67 -5.33 4.73
CA VAL A 238 -2.93 -4.89 4.14
C VAL A 238 -3.41 -5.94 3.15
N PRO A 239 -4.52 -6.63 3.42
CA PRO A 239 -5.09 -7.52 2.43
C PRO A 239 -5.49 -6.72 1.18
N LEU A 240 -5.29 -7.31 0.01
CA LEU A 240 -5.55 -6.67 -1.27
C LEU A 240 -6.70 -7.39 -1.96
N ARG A 241 -7.79 -6.69 -2.23
CA ARG A 241 -8.84 -7.17 -3.12
C ARG A 241 -8.37 -6.96 -4.55
N VAL A 242 -8.28 -8.06 -5.31
CA VAL A 242 -7.90 -8.09 -6.73
C VAL A 242 -9.13 -8.47 -7.53
N THR A 243 -9.53 -7.60 -8.45
CA THR A 243 -10.66 -7.82 -9.36
C THR A 243 -10.27 -7.45 -10.78
N GLY A 244 -10.81 -8.12 -11.79
CA GLY A 244 -10.56 -7.73 -13.18
C GLY A 244 -10.60 -8.91 -14.14
N MET A 245 -9.90 -8.78 -15.26
CA MET A 245 -9.91 -9.75 -16.35
C MET A 245 -8.50 -10.12 -16.79
N VAL A 246 -8.32 -11.38 -17.17
CA VAL A 246 -7.18 -11.86 -17.94
C VAL A 246 -7.75 -12.47 -19.22
N ARG A 247 -7.36 -11.95 -20.39
CA ARG A 247 -7.93 -12.35 -21.68
C ARG A 247 -6.87 -12.65 -22.71
N LEU A 248 -7.17 -13.60 -23.57
CA LEU A 248 -6.48 -13.86 -24.82
C LEU A 248 -7.25 -13.16 -25.94
N VAL A 249 -6.58 -12.25 -26.64
CA VAL A 249 -7.14 -11.41 -27.69
C VAL A 249 -6.28 -11.48 -28.96
N ASP A 250 -6.76 -10.86 -30.05
CA ASP A 250 -6.07 -10.76 -31.35
C ASP A 250 -5.68 -12.12 -31.95
N GLY A 251 -6.60 -13.08 -31.90
CA GLY A 251 -6.43 -14.41 -32.50
C GLY A 251 -5.83 -15.46 -31.56
N ALA A 252 -5.39 -15.08 -30.36
CA ALA A 252 -5.03 -16.05 -29.33
C ALA A 252 -6.29 -16.79 -28.84
N ALA A 253 -6.17 -18.10 -28.67
CA ALA A 253 -7.15 -18.95 -28.01
C ALA A 253 -6.45 -19.72 -26.88
N GLY A 254 -7.23 -20.15 -25.89
CA GLY A 254 -6.67 -20.78 -24.70
C GLY A 254 -7.57 -20.70 -23.48
N THR A 255 -6.99 -21.03 -22.33
CA THR A 255 -7.68 -21.04 -21.03
C THR A 255 -6.88 -20.31 -19.98
N VAL A 256 -7.59 -19.64 -19.07
CA VAL A 256 -6.99 -19.04 -17.88
C VAL A 256 -7.55 -19.78 -16.66
N SER A 257 -6.67 -20.26 -15.79
CA SER A 257 -7.03 -20.95 -14.55
C SER A 257 -6.24 -20.41 -13.36
N GLY A 258 -6.78 -20.53 -12.15
CA GLY A 258 -6.14 -20.05 -10.93
C GLY A 258 -7.12 -19.93 -9.77
N PRO A 259 -6.65 -19.52 -8.59
CA PRO A 259 -7.53 -19.25 -7.46
C PRO A 259 -8.41 -18.04 -7.76
N ALA A 260 -9.68 -18.12 -7.34
CA ALA A 260 -10.66 -17.05 -7.48
C ALA A 260 -10.86 -16.56 -8.93
N THR A 261 -10.68 -17.46 -9.90
CA THR A 261 -11.01 -17.20 -11.30
C THR A 261 -12.34 -17.82 -11.69
N THR A 262 -13.08 -17.14 -12.57
CA THR A 262 -14.27 -17.67 -13.24
C THR A 262 -14.06 -17.59 -14.74
N ALA A 263 -14.20 -18.72 -15.44
CA ALA A 263 -14.00 -18.77 -16.88
C ALA A 263 -15.00 -17.86 -17.61
N VAL A 264 -14.51 -17.10 -18.59
CA VAL A 264 -15.31 -16.26 -19.49
C VAL A 264 -14.87 -16.47 -20.93
N PRO A 265 -15.66 -16.05 -21.95
CA PRO A 265 -15.20 -16.11 -23.33
C PRO A 265 -13.84 -15.41 -23.51
N GLY A 266 -12.85 -16.16 -24.00
CA GLY A 266 -11.50 -15.66 -24.24
C GLY A 266 -10.62 -15.49 -23.00
N GLY A 267 -11.00 -15.98 -21.81
CA GLY A 267 -10.12 -15.87 -20.64
C GLY A 267 -10.79 -16.20 -19.30
N ALA A 268 -10.48 -15.42 -18.27
CA ALA A 268 -11.13 -15.51 -16.96
C ALA A 268 -11.32 -14.14 -16.30
N GLU A 269 -12.41 -14.02 -15.55
CA GLU A 269 -12.60 -12.98 -14.54
C GLU A 269 -11.86 -13.39 -13.27
N VAL A 270 -11.18 -12.45 -12.63
CA VAL A 270 -10.48 -12.61 -11.35
C VAL A 270 -11.26 -11.82 -10.30
N ALA A 271 -11.59 -12.44 -9.16
CA ALA A 271 -12.23 -11.74 -8.05
C ALA A 271 -11.89 -12.41 -6.71
N GLY A 272 -10.82 -11.95 -6.05
CA GLY A 272 -10.34 -12.53 -4.80
C GLY A 272 -9.67 -11.53 -3.86
N THR A 273 -9.34 -11.98 -2.65
CA THR A 273 -8.55 -11.22 -1.67
C THR A 273 -7.23 -11.94 -1.42
N LEU A 274 -6.12 -11.24 -1.57
CA LEU A 274 -4.77 -11.71 -1.24
C LEU A 274 -4.40 -11.26 0.18
N PRO A 275 -4.22 -12.18 1.13
CA PRO A 275 -3.69 -11.85 2.45
C PRO A 275 -2.30 -11.20 2.38
N PRO A 276 -1.88 -10.45 3.39
CA PRO A 276 -0.55 -9.86 3.43
C PRO A 276 0.54 -10.93 3.29
N GLY A 277 1.50 -10.71 2.38
CA GLY A 277 2.61 -11.64 2.14
C GLY A 277 2.24 -12.88 1.30
N ALA A 278 0.97 -13.08 0.98
CA ALA A 278 0.52 -14.22 0.19
C ALA A 278 0.76 -13.99 -1.32
N SER A 279 0.86 -15.10 -2.05
CA SER A 279 0.93 -15.12 -3.51
C SER A 279 -0.18 -15.99 -4.10
N ALA A 280 -0.61 -15.64 -5.32
CA ALA A 280 -1.50 -16.44 -6.15
C ALA A 280 -0.91 -16.57 -7.56
N GLU A 281 -1.15 -17.70 -8.22
CA GLU A 281 -0.70 -17.96 -9.58
C GLU A 281 -1.90 -18.13 -10.51
N LEU A 282 -1.89 -17.39 -11.61
CA LEU A 282 -2.81 -17.53 -12.73
C LEU A 282 -2.05 -18.18 -13.88
N VAL A 283 -2.54 -19.33 -14.33
CA VAL A 283 -1.95 -20.10 -15.43
C VAL A 283 -2.75 -19.85 -16.70
N VAL A 284 -2.07 -19.37 -17.73
CA VAL A 284 -2.65 -19.06 -19.04
C VAL A 284 -2.07 -20.03 -20.07
N ASP A 285 -2.88 -21.00 -20.50
CA ASP A 285 -2.52 -21.93 -21.55
C ASP A 285 -2.95 -21.35 -22.89
N VAL A 286 -1.99 -21.04 -23.76
CA VAL A 286 -2.19 -20.39 -25.06
C VAL A 286 -1.96 -21.40 -26.18
N THR A 287 -2.88 -21.49 -27.14
CA THR A 287 -2.82 -22.47 -28.23
C THR A 287 -2.21 -21.93 -29.53
N GLY A 288 -1.88 -20.64 -29.60
CA GLY A 288 -1.33 -20.00 -30.79
C GLY A 288 -0.85 -18.58 -30.53
N PRO A 289 -0.32 -17.88 -31.56
CA PRO A 289 0.09 -16.50 -31.42
C PRO A 289 -1.10 -15.58 -31.14
N GLY A 290 -0.85 -14.47 -30.45
CA GLY A 290 -1.82 -13.39 -30.24
C GLY A 290 -1.39 -12.48 -29.09
N ARG A 291 -2.32 -12.03 -28.25
CA ARG A 291 -2.02 -11.12 -27.12
C ARG A 291 -2.71 -11.56 -25.84
N LEU A 292 -1.95 -11.52 -24.75
CA LEU A 292 -2.45 -11.59 -23.38
C LEU A 292 -2.77 -10.18 -22.89
N ASP A 293 -4.05 -9.90 -22.75
CA ASP A 293 -4.58 -8.69 -22.15
C ASP A 293 -4.77 -8.90 -20.64
N LEU A 294 -4.31 -7.94 -19.85
CA LEU A 294 -4.38 -7.93 -18.41
C LEU A 294 -5.02 -6.63 -17.97
N ASP A 295 -6.12 -6.72 -17.22
CA ASP A 295 -6.78 -5.58 -16.62
C ASP A 295 -7.15 -5.97 -15.19
N LEU A 296 -6.26 -5.65 -14.24
CA LEU A 296 -6.51 -5.92 -12.82
C LEU A 296 -6.61 -4.62 -12.04
N THR A 297 -7.71 -4.46 -11.33
CA THR A 297 -7.90 -3.47 -10.29
C THR A 297 -7.56 -4.06 -8.93
N VAL A 298 -6.71 -3.36 -8.18
CA VAL A 298 -6.28 -3.74 -6.83
C VAL A 298 -6.66 -2.64 -5.85
N LEU A 299 -7.29 -3.04 -4.75
CA LEU A 299 -7.76 -2.15 -3.68
C LEU A 299 -7.33 -2.70 -2.30
N PRO A 300 -6.75 -1.87 -1.42
CA PRO A 300 -6.69 -2.18 0.01
C PRO A 300 -8.08 -2.47 0.57
N ALA A 301 -8.30 -3.67 1.08
CA ALA A 301 -9.61 -4.09 1.58
C ALA A 301 -9.47 -5.05 2.77
N LEU A 302 -10.33 -4.93 3.78
CA LEU A 302 -10.46 -5.95 4.81
C LEU A 302 -11.19 -7.18 4.23
N ASP A 303 -10.80 -8.40 4.63
CA ASP A 303 -11.54 -9.59 4.25
C ASP A 303 -12.78 -9.72 5.16
N PRO A 304 -14.01 -9.62 4.64
CA PRO A 304 -15.20 -9.76 5.47
C PRO A 304 -15.29 -11.13 6.16
N ARG A 305 -14.65 -12.17 5.61
CA ARG A 305 -14.65 -13.52 6.17
C ARG A 305 -13.78 -13.63 7.43
N SER A 306 -12.75 -12.80 7.58
CA SER A 306 -11.92 -12.77 8.79
C SER A 306 -12.54 -11.95 9.92
N LEU A 307 -13.66 -11.26 9.65
CA LEU A 307 -14.37 -10.42 10.62
C LEU A 307 -15.74 -11.00 10.99
N VAL A 308 -15.95 -12.29 10.75
CA VAL A 308 -17.15 -13.01 11.17
C VAL A 308 -17.04 -13.35 12.66
N PRO A 309 -18.02 -12.98 13.50
CA PRO A 309 -18.06 -13.39 14.90
C PRO A 309 -18.09 -14.92 15.02
N PRO A 310 -17.51 -15.50 16.09
CA PRO A 310 -17.56 -16.94 16.32
C PRO A 310 -18.98 -17.43 16.61
N ASP A 311 -19.15 -18.76 16.62
CA ASP A 311 -20.38 -19.46 16.99
C ASP A 311 -21.64 -19.08 16.20
N GLY A 312 -21.44 -18.53 14.99
CA GLY A 312 -22.54 -18.13 14.11
C GLY A 312 -23.30 -16.88 14.57
N ALA A 313 -22.75 -16.10 15.51
CA ALA A 313 -23.37 -14.86 15.93
C ALA A 313 -23.53 -13.88 14.75
N ALA A 314 -24.71 -13.27 14.64
CA ALA A 314 -25.05 -12.41 13.50
C ALA A 314 -24.18 -11.14 13.42
N SER A 315 -23.74 -10.62 14.56
CA SER A 315 -22.86 -9.44 14.72
C SER A 315 -21.93 -9.60 15.92
N TRP A 316 -20.90 -8.76 16.01
CA TRP A 316 -20.02 -8.77 17.17
C TRP A 316 -20.76 -8.28 18.42
N ALA A 317 -21.71 -7.34 18.28
CA ALA A 317 -22.58 -6.95 19.38
C ALA A 317 -23.42 -8.12 19.93
N ALA A 318 -23.94 -8.99 19.06
CA ALA A 318 -24.67 -10.19 19.48
C ALA A 318 -23.75 -11.20 20.19
N TRP A 319 -22.53 -11.37 19.68
CA TRP A 319 -21.50 -12.17 20.34
C TRP A 319 -21.18 -11.64 21.75
N ALA A 320 -20.97 -10.33 21.92
CA ALA A 320 -20.70 -9.74 23.23
C ALA A 320 -21.89 -9.90 24.20
N ALA A 321 -23.13 -9.78 23.71
CA ALA A 321 -24.33 -9.97 24.52
C ALA A 321 -24.52 -11.42 25.01
N ALA A 322 -23.93 -12.41 24.32
CA ALA A 322 -23.95 -13.81 24.74
C ALA A 322 -23.03 -14.09 25.95
N GLY A 323 -22.22 -13.12 26.38
CA GLY A 323 -21.31 -13.26 27.51
C GLY A 323 -20.13 -14.18 27.21
N PRO A 324 -19.30 -13.85 26.19
CA PRO A 324 -18.19 -14.70 25.76
C PRO A 324 -17.19 -14.89 26.90
N ASP A 325 -16.51 -16.03 26.93
CA ASP A 325 -15.52 -16.29 27.97
C ASP A 325 -14.24 -15.45 27.78
N ARG A 326 -13.30 -15.59 28.71
CA ARG A 326 -12.05 -14.80 28.66
C ARG A 326 -11.18 -15.11 27.43
N ALA A 327 -11.15 -16.36 26.99
CA ALA A 327 -10.34 -16.76 25.83
C ALA A 327 -10.91 -16.15 24.55
N ASP A 328 -12.24 -16.20 24.39
CA ASP A 328 -12.93 -15.59 23.25
C ASP A 328 -12.76 -14.06 23.22
N ARG A 329 -12.87 -13.40 24.38
CA ARG A 329 -12.65 -11.94 24.47
C ARG A 329 -11.22 -11.56 24.09
N ARG A 330 -10.24 -12.35 24.51
CA ARG A 330 -8.84 -12.16 24.10
C ARG A 330 -8.67 -12.34 22.59
N ALA A 331 -9.24 -13.39 22.00
CA ALA A 331 -9.16 -13.63 20.56
C ALA A 331 -9.80 -12.47 19.75
N ALA A 332 -10.93 -11.96 20.22
CA ALA A 332 -11.58 -10.79 19.63
C ALA A 332 -10.73 -9.51 19.76
N LEU A 333 -10.07 -9.31 20.91
CA LEU A 333 -9.12 -8.21 21.10
C LEU A 333 -7.96 -8.32 20.12
N ASP A 334 -7.34 -9.50 19.98
CA ASP A 334 -6.22 -9.73 19.08
C ASP A 334 -6.65 -9.48 17.61
N LEU A 335 -7.86 -9.87 17.23
CA LEU A 335 -8.44 -9.55 15.92
C LEU A 335 -8.65 -8.03 15.72
N LEU A 336 -9.12 -7.31 16.75
CA LEU A 336 -9.28 -5.86 16.70
C LEU A 336 -7.92 -5.16 16.57
N VAL A 337 -6.91 -5.59 17.33
CA VAL A 337 -5.54 -5.07 17.22
C VAL A 337 -4.98 -5.31 15.82
N ALA A 338 -5.13 -6.52 15.28
CA ALA A 338 -4.69 -6.84 13.91
C ALA A 338 -5.41 -5.95 12.88
N THR A 339 -6.72 -5.73 13.05
CA THR A 339 -7.53 -4.85 12.20
C THR A 339 -7.05 -3.40 12.28
N ALA A 340 -6.77 -2.88 13.48
CA ALA A 340 -6.24 -1.55 13.68
C ALA A 340 -4.83 -1.40 13.06
N ALA A 341 -3.97 -2.42 13.21
CA ALA A 341 -2.67 -2.47 12.57
C ALA A 341 -2.76 -2.50 11.05
N THR A 342 -3.72 -3.23 10.47
CA THR A 342 -4.03 -3.20 9.03
C THR A 342 -4.49 -1.81 8.59
N GLY A 343 -5.40 -1.16 9.33
CA GLY A 343 -5.83 0.21 9.05
C GLY A 343 -4.66 1.20 9.09
N ALA A 344 -3.83 1.13 10.12
CA ALA A 344 -2.61 1.94 10.24
C ALA A 344 -1.65 1.68 9.07
N ARG A 345 -1.40 0.42 8.71
CA ARG A 345 -0.55 0.05 7.57
C ARG A 345 -1.12 0.55 6.25
N ALA A 346 -2.42 0.44 6.03
CA ALA A 346 -3.08 0.91 4.80
C ALA A 346 -2.87 2.40 4.58
N THR A 347 -2.82 3.22 5.64
CA THR A 347 -2.49 4.64 5.50
C THR A 347 -1.06 4.87 5.02
N SER A 348 -0.10 4.03 5.41
CA SER A 348 1.29 4.10 4.90
C SER A 348 1.44 3.53 3.49
N SER A 349 0.54 2.62 3.08
CA SER A 349 0.53 2.01 1.75
C SER A 349 -0.21 2.84 0.70
N SER A 350 -0.94 3.90 1.08
CA SER A 350 -1.44 4.90 0.14
C SER A 350 -0.25 5.80 -0.26
N PRO A 351 0.25 5.65 -1.50
CA PRO A 351 1.64 5.95 -1.83
C PRO A 351 1.99 7.43 -1.82
N TYR A 352 1.01 8.34 -1.91
CA TYR A 352 1.32 9.75 -2.16
C TYR A 352 0.78 10.71 -1.08
N LEU A 353 -0.35 10.47 -0.41
CA LEU A 353 -0.80 11.33 0.71
C LEU A 353 -1.28 10.60 1.95
N GLY A 354 -1.25 9.27 1.94
CA GLY A 354 -2.11 8.45 2.78
C GLY A 354 -2.03 8.66 4.28
N ALA A 355 -0.88 9.03 4.80
CA ALA A 355 -0.70 9.19 6.23
C ALA A 355 -0.93 10.63 6.70
N ASP A 356 -0.75 11.67 5.87
CA ASP A 356 -0.39 13.00 6.39
C ASP A 356 -1.53 14.04 6.37
N LEU A 357 -2.73 13.66 5.93
CA LEU A 357 -3.88 14.56 5.84
C LEU A 357 -5.09 14.03 6.62
N PRO A 358 -5.81 14.90 7.37
CA PRO A 358 -7.09 14.53 7.96
C PRO A 358 -8.13 14.31 6.84
N GLY A 359 -8.97 13.28 6.98
CA GLY A 359 -10.11 13.06 6.09
C GLY A 359 -10.19 11.65 5.51
N THR A 360 -10.81 11.53 4.33
CA THR A 360 -11.15 10.25 3.69
C THR A 360 -10.54 10.16 2.30
N GLY A 361 -10.74 9.04 1.62
CA GLY A 361 -10.21 8.86 0.28
C GLY A 361 -10.14 7.40 -0.14
N THR A 362 -9.70 7.17 -1.36
CA THR A 362 -9.48 5.84 -1.93
C THR A 362 -8.20 5.83 -2.75
N THR A 363 -7.42 4.76 -2.65
CA THR A 363 -6.31 4.51 -3.57
C THR A 363 -6.61 3.22 -4.32
N ARG A 364 -6.70 3.32 -5.65
CA ARG A 364 -6.84 2.20 -6.58
C ARG A 364 -5.55 2.02 -7.36
N PHE A 365 -5.20 0.77 -7.63
CA PHE A 365 -4.09 0.42 -8.52
C PHE A 365 -4.64 -0.38 -9.71
N GLU A 366 -4.30 0.02 -10.92
CA GLU A 366 -4.73 -0.61 -12.18
C GLU A 366 -3.52 -1.18 -12.89
N TYR A 367 -3.50 -2.48 -13.13
CA TYR A 367 -2.38 -3.20 -13.74
C TYR A 367 -2.76 -3.66 -15.14
N ALA A 368 -1.94 -3.27 -16.12
CA ALA A 368 -2.06 -3.72 -17.49
C ALA A 368 -0.67 -3.91 -18.12
N PHE A 369 -0.56 -4.71 -19.19
CA PHE A 369 0.69 -4.78 -19.94
C PHE A 369 0.95 -3.47 -20.70
N ALA A 370 2.12 -2.89 -20.50
CA ALA A 370 2.52 -1.68 -21.21
C ALA A 370 2.79 -2.01 -22.67
N ALA A 371 2.16 -1.27 -23.59
CA ALA A 371 2.62 -1.22 -24.97
C ALA A 371 4.07 -0.70 -25.00
N LEU A 372 4.82 -1.03 -26.06
CA LEU A 372 6.13 -0.45 -26.28
C LEU A 372 5.99 1.07 -26.44
N GLU A 373 6.26 1.83 -25.38
CA GLU A 373 6.41 3.28 -25.52
C GLU A 373 7.63 3.49 -26.41
N ARG A 374 7.41 3.94 -27.66
CA ARG A 374 8.49 4.52 -28.43
C ARG A 374 8.99 5.69 -27.60
N ALA A 375 10.22 5.59 -27.11
CA ALA A 375 10.91 6.75 -26.60
C ALA A 375 10.70 7.87 -27.62
N PRO A 376 10.16 9.04 -27.22
CA PRO A 376 10.05 10.15 -28.15
C PRO A 376 11.42 10.31 -28.77
N ALA A 377 11.50 10.30 -30.11
CA ALA A 377 12.75 10.52 -30.78
C ALA A 377 13.29 11.85 -30.23
N VAL A 378 14.33 11.79 -29.40
CA VAL A 378 14.98 12.98 -28.89
C VAL A 378 15.81 13.51 -30.04
N THR A 379 15.13 14.02 -31.07
CA THR A 379 15.66 14.98 -32.02
C THR A 379 15.65 16.34 -31.35
N ALA A 380 16.27 16.45 -30.17
CA ALA A 380 16.95 17.69 -29.87
C ALA A 380 18.18 17.65 -30.79
N PRO A 381 18.22 18.43 -31.89
CA PRO A 381 19.48 18.56 -32.62
C PRO A 381 20.50 18.98 -31.58
N LEU A 382 21.55 18.17 -31.39
CA LEU A 382 22.70 18.58 -30.62
C LEU A 382 23.15 19.88 -31.27
N GLN A 383 22.80 21.04 -30.71
CA GLN A 383 23.39 22.29 -31.14
C GLN A 383 24.85 22.17 -30.71
N PRO A 384 25.79 22.01 -31.66
CA PRO A 384 27.19 21.97 -31.29
C PRO A 384 27.46 23.29 -30.58
N ARG A 385 27.90 23.23 -29.32
CA ARG A 385 28.42 24.41 -28.65
C ARG A 385 29.85 24.56 -29.16
N PRO A 386 30.12 25.48 -30.11
CA PRO A 386 31.42 25.51 -30.80
C PRO A 386 32.56 25.86 -29.83
N VAL A 387 32.26 26.61 -28.75
CA VAL A 387 33.25 27.08 -27.78
C VAL A 387 33.87 25.94 -26.96
N PRO A 388 33.10 25.06 -26.27
CA PRO A 388 33.66 23.87 -25.61
C PRO A 388 34.44 22.95 -26.55
N ILE A 389 33.94 22.75 -27.79
CA ILE A 389 34.59 21.88 -28.78
C ILE A 389 35.94 22.47 -29.21
N ALA A 390 35.99 23.79 -29.47
CA ALA A 390 37.22 24.49 -29.80
C ALA A 390 38.24 24.44 -28.64
N LEU A 391 37.78 24.65 -27.40
CA LEU A 391 38.64 24.57 -26.21
C LEU A 391 39.22 23.16 -26.00
N ALA A 392 38.40 22.11 -26.19
CA ALA A 392 38.87 20.73 -26.14
C ALA A 392 39.91 20.44 -27.24
N GLY A 393 39.69 20.97 -28.45
CA GLY A 393 40.65 20.87 -29.55
C GLY A 393 41.99 21.56 -29.23
N VAL A 394 41.96 22.76 -28.67
CA VAL A 394 43.18 23.49 -28.25
C VAL A 394 43.92 22.73 -27.14
N ALA A 395 43.20 22.18 -26.15
CA ALA A 395 43.81 21.40 -25.08
C ALA A 395 44.49 20.12 -25.61
N LEU A 396 43.84 19.41 -26.54
CA LEU A 396 44.44 18.24 -27.21
C LEU A 396 45.68 18.61 -28.02
N LEU A 397 45.66 19.75 -28.73
CA LEU A 397 46.83 20.24 -29.46
C LEU A 397 47.97 20.65 -28.51
N ALA A 398 47.66 21.26 -27.36
CA ALA A 398 48.65 21.61 -26.35
C ALA A 398 49.29 20.36 -25.72
N LEU A 399 48.49 19.33 -25.43
CA LEU A 399 48.98 18.04 -24.93
C LEU A 399 49.84 17.30 -25.97
N GLY A 400 49.40 17.27 -27.23
CA GLY A 400 50.17 16.70 -28.33
C GLY A 400 51.49 17.42 -28.58
N GLY A 401 51.47 18.76 -28.59
CA GLY A 401 52.68 19.58 -28.72
C GLY A 401 53.65 19.43 -27.54
N GLY A 402 53.12 19.28 -26.32
CA GLY A 402 53.90 18.98 -25.13
C GLY A 402 54.58 17.61 -25.20
N ALA A 403 53.86 16.58 -25.64
CA ALA A 403 54.38 15.23 -25.81
C ALA A 403 55.50 15.16 -26.87
N VAL A 404 55.35 15.87 -27.99
CA VAL A 404 56.38 15.94 -29.04
C VAL A 404 57.65 16.63 -28.53
N ARG A 405 57.52 17.72 -27.76
CA ARG A 405 58.69 18.41 -27.17
C ARG A 405 59.41 17.57 -26.11
N LEU A 406 58.68 16.76 -25.34
CA LEU A 406 59.27 15.81 -24.39
C LEU A 406 60.05 14.72 -25.11
N TRP A 407 59.50 14.17 -26.19
CA TRP A 407 60.16 13.14 -27.00
C TRP A 407 61.44 13.65 -27.70
N GLN A 408 61.50 14.92 -28.09
CA GLN A 408 62.70 15.51 -28.70
C GLN A 408 63.83 15.81 -27.70
N ARG A 409 63.57 15.70 -26.38
CA ARG A 409 64.56 15.98 -25.32
C ARG A 409 65.10 14.73 -24.62
N SER A 410 64.44 13.59 -24.82
CA SER A 410 64.89 12.24 -24.45
C SER A 410 65.67 11.62 -25.58
#